data_AF-A0A2A2HM27-F1
#
_entry.id   AF-A0A2A2HM27-F1
#
_cell.length_a   1.000
_cell.length_b   1.000
_cell.length_c   1.000
_cell.angle_alpha   90.00
_cell.angle_beta   90.00
_cell.angle_gamma   90.00
#
_symmetry.space_group_name_H-M   'P 1'
#
loop_
_entity.id
_entity.type
_entity.pdbx_description
1 polymer ?
#
loop_
_entity_poly.entity_id
_entity_poly.type
_entity_poly.pdbx_seq_one_letter_code
_entity_poly.pdbx_strand_id
1 'polypeptide(L)'
;MKLKMLLIIGAFFTATSLANTMIVPMKIVTKKDNGQSVGEIKITETKFGLLFTPKLQGLVPGIHGFHVHEYPSCDALQKDGKLIAA
;
A
#
# COMPACT_ATOMS: atom_id res chain seq x y z
N MET A 1 -6.43 -8.46 50.25
CA MET A 1 -7.13 -7.70 49.18
C MET A 1 -6.18 -7.05 48.16
N LYS A 2 -5.01 -6.52 48.56
CA LYS A 2 -4.06 -5.86 47.63
C LYS A 2 -3.48 -6.79 46.54
N LEU A 3 -3.27 -8.07 46.83
CA LEU A 3 -2.73 -9.05 45.86
C LEU A 3 -3.75 -9.49 44.79
N LYS A 4 -5.03 -9.59 45.15
CA LYS A 4 -6.13 -9.85 44.19
C LYS A 4 -6.38 -8.65 43.27
N MET A 5 -6.19 -7.44 43.78
CA MET A 5 -6.31 -6.20 43.01
C MET A 5 -5.16 -6.00 42.00
N LEU A 6 -3.97 -6.53 42.30
CA LEU A 6 -2.82 -6.51 41.39
C LEU A 6 -2.99 -7.45 40.18
N LEU A 7 -3.68 -8.59 40.36
CA LEU A 7 -3.93 -9.58 39.32
C LEU A 7 -4.96 -9.12 38.26
N ILE A 8 -5.87 -8.20 38.61
CA ILE A 8 -6.91 -7.70 37.71
C ILE A 8 -6.39 -6.59 36.78
N ILE A 9 -5.32 -5.87 37.18
CA ILE A 9 -4.72 -4.78 36.40
C ILE A 9 -3.76 -5.31 35.31
N GLY A 10 -3.21 -6.52 35.47
CA GLY A 10 -2.29 -7.12 34.49
C GLY A 10 -2.93 -7.61 33.19
N ALA A 11 -4.26 -7.74 33.14
CA ALA A 11 -4.96 -8.35 32.01
C ALA A 11 -5.28 -7.39 30.84
N PHE A 12 -4.90 -6.10 30.93
CA PHE A 12 -5.34 -5.08 29.96
C PHE A 12 -4.28 -4.64 28.93
N PHE A 13 -3.12 -5.31 28.84
CA PHE A 13 -2.01 -4.91 27.97
C PHE A 13 -1.66 -5.90 26.86
N THR A 14 -2.59 -6.72 26.39
CA THR A 14 -2.40 -7.46 25.14
C THR A 14 -2.95 -6.64 23.97
N ALA A 15 -2.23 -5.59 23.59
CA ALA A 15 -2.40 -4.99 22.27
C ALA A 15 -1.90 -6.01 21.24
N THR A 16 -2.81 -6.77 20.65
CA THR A 16 -2.48 -7.63 19.51
C THR A 16 -2.11 -6.72 18.35
N SER A 17 -0.86 -6.81 17.88
CA SER A 17 -0.46 -6.16 16.63
C SER A 17 -1.21 -6.85 15.50
N LEU A 18 -2.28 -6.24 14.99
CA LEU A 18 -2.86 -6.64 13.72
C LEU A 18 -1.80 -6.38 12.65
N ALA A 19 -1.32 -7.43 11.99
CA ALA A 19 -0.47 -7.28 10.80
C ALA A 19 -1.27 -6.44 9.78
N ASN A 20 -0.88 -5.18 9.62
CA ASN A 20 -1.68 -4.22 8.87
C ASN A 20 -1.57 -4.56 7.38
N THR A 21 -2.67 -5.03 6.79
CA THR A 21 -2.75 -5.29 5.35
C THR A 21 -3.25 -4.03 4.67
N MET A 22 -2.50 -3.52 3.69
CA MET A 22 -2.92 -2.38 2.87
C MET A 22 -3.23 -2.85 1.45
N ILE A 23 -4.37 -2.41 0.91
CA ILE A 23 -4.78 -2.66 -0.46
C ILE A 23 -4.67 -1.34 -1.24
N VAL A 24 -3.84 -1.32 -2.27
CA VAL A 24 -3.62 -0.15 -3.11
C VAL A 24 -4.27 -0.39 -4.48
N PRO A 25 -5.36 0.31 -4.84
CA PRO A 25 -5.96 0.20 -6.15
C PRO A 25 -5.06 0.84 -7.20
N MET A 26 -4.88 0.17 -8.32
CA MET A 26 -3.99 0.59 -9.40
C MET A 26 -4.79 0.95 -10.65
N LYS A 27 -4.44 2.08 -11.28
CA LYS A 27 -5.03 2.57 -12.53
C LYS A 27 -3.94 2.84 -13.56
N ILE A 28 -4.26 2.68 -14.85
CA ILE A 28 -3.41 3.21 -15.93
C ILE A 28 -3.43 4.74 -15.85
N VAL A 29 -2.26 5.37 -15.86
CA VAL A 29 -2.17 6.83 -15.91
C VAL A 29 -2.50 7.31 -17.32
N THR A 30 -3.47 8.22 -17.44
CA THR A 30 -3.87 8.85 -18.71
C THR A 30 -3.75 10.37 -18.63
N LYS A 31 -3.77 11.07 -19.77
CA LYS A 31 -3.74 12.56 -19.81
C LYS A 31 -4.97 13.23 -19.18
N LYS A 32 -6.03 12.47 -18.98
CA LYS A 32 -7.27 12.91 -18.32
C LYS A 32 -7.37 12.16 -17.01
N ASP A 33 -7.99 12.79 -16.02
CA ASP A 33 -8.35 12.12 -14.78
C ASP A 33 -9.22 10.89 -15.11
N ASN A 34 -9.01 9.80 -14.36
CA ASN A 34 -9.82 8.58 -14.40
C ASN A 34 -9.41 7.48 -15.41
N GLY A 35 -8.13 7.16 -15.50
CA GLY A 35 -7.67 6.01 -16.27
C GLY A 35 -8.20 4.66 -15.76
N GLN A 36 -8.19 3.65 -16.63
CA GLN A 36 -8.78 2.34 -16.38
C GLN A 36 -8.14 1.62 -15.19
N SER A 37 -8.95 1.02 -14.32
CA SER A 37 -8.46 0.14 -13.26
C SER A 37 -7.76 -1.09 -13.83
N VAL A 38 -6.57 -1.39 -13.31
CA VAL A 38 -5.80 -2.58 -13.65
C VAL A 38 -5.77 -3.61 -12.53
N GLY A 39 -6.44 -3.35 -11.40
CA GLY A 39 -6.49 -4.23 -10.25
C GLY A 39 -5.90 -3.55 -9.01
N GLU A 40 -5.21 -4.32 -8.19
CA GLU A 40 -4.70 -3.86 -6.90
C GLU A 40 -3.36 -4.50 -6.54
N ILE A 41 -2.63 -3.84 -5.64
CA ILE A 41 -1.45 -4.40 -4.98
C ILE A 41 -1.76 -4.54 -3.50
N LYS A 42 -1.62 -5.76 -2.98
CA LYS A 42 -1.68 -6.01 -1.54
C LYS A 42 -0.30 -5.86 -0.94
N ILE A 43 -0.19 -5.03 0.10
CA ILE A 43 1.03 -4.83 0.88
C ILE A 43 0.83 -5.49 2.25
N THR A 44 1.74 -6.39 2.61
CA THR A 44 1.75 -7.06 3.91
C THR A 44 3.12 -6.98 4.55
N GLU A 45 3.16 -6.73 5.85
CA GLU A 45 4.38 -6.85 6.65
C GLU A 45 4.81 -8.32 6.78
N THR A 46 6.10 -8.57 6.65
CA THR A 46 6.72 -9.88 6.89
C THR A 46 7.97 -9.70 7.74
N LYS A 47 8.53 -10.79 8.27
CA LYS A 47 9.82 -10.76 8.97
C LYS A 47 11.01 -10.31 8.10
N PHE A 48 10.82 -10.15 6.79
CA PHE A 48 11.84 -9.75 5.82
C PHE A 48 11.60 -8.35 5.22
N GLY A 49 10.60 -7.62 5.74
CA GLY A 49 10.15 -6.34 5.20
C GLY A 49 8.76 -6.44 4.53
N LEU A 50 8.42 -5.42 3.73
CA LEU A 50 7.13 -5.33 3.06
C LEU A 50 7.09 -6.24 1.82
N LEU A 51 6.04 -7.06 1.74
CA LEU A 51 5.73 -7.85 0.56
C LEU A 51 4.64 -7.16 -0.25
N PHE A 52 4.95 -6.82 -1.50
CA PHE A 52 4.00 -6.29 -2.49
C PHE A 52 3.52 -7.44 -3.38
N THR A 53 2.25 -7.82 -3.27
CA THR A 53 1.62 -8.88 -4.07
C THR A 53 0.67 -8.26 -5.10
N PRO A 54 1.10 -8.10 -6.36
CA PRO A 54 0.25 -7.52 -7.40
C PRO A 54 -0.81 -8.52 -7.89
N LYS A 55 -2.04 -8.05 -8.02
CA LYS A 55 -3.11 -8.71 -8.78
C LYS A 55 -3.53 -7.77 -9.90
N LEU A 56 -2.70 -7.70 -10.94
CA LEU A 56 -2.83 -6.77 -12.05
C LEU A 56 -3.14 -7.48 -13.36
N GLN A 57 -3.87 -6.80 -14.24
CA GLN A 57 -4.22 -7.29 -15.58
C GLN A 57 -4.01 -6.18 -16.63
N GLY A 58 -3.95 -6.57 -17.92
CA GLY A 58 -3.95 -5.61 -19.03
C GLY A 58 -2.65 -4.85 -19.24
N LEU A 59 -1.56 -5.25 -18.59
CA LEU A 59 -0.22 -4.71 -18.80
C LEU A 59 0.49 -5.45 -19.93
N VAL A 60 1.37 -4.72 -20.64
CA VAL A 60 2.26 -5.33 -21.65
C VAL A 60 3.12 -6.40 -20.97
N PRO A 61 3.22 -7.62 -21.52
CA PRO A 61 4.09 -8.66 -20.96
C PRO A 61 5.55 -8.19 -20.86
N GLY A 62 6.17 -8.43 -19.70
CA GLY A 62 7.56 -8.04 -19.43
C GLY A 62 7.74 -7.53 -18.00
N ILE A 63 8.99 -7.18 -17.67
CA ILE A 63 9.33 -6.55 -16.38
C ILE A 63 9.11 -5.05 -16.49
N HIS A 64 8.41 -4.47 -15.51
CA HIS A 64 8.14 -3.04 -15.39
C HIS A 64 8.89 -2.49 -14.18
N GLY A 65 9.33 -1.23 -14.26
CA GLY A 65 9.86 -0.53 -13.09
C GLY A 65 8.77 -0.37 -12.01
N PHE A 66 9.13 -0.58 -10.75
CA PHE A 66 8.21 -0.49 -9.63
C PHE A 66 8.88 0.25 -8.46
N HIS A 67 8.28 1.35 -8.03
CA HIS A 67 8.79 2.23 -6.96
C HIS A 67 7.64 2.95 -6.25
N VAL A 68 7.92 3.45 -5.05
CA VAL A 68 7.01 4.28 -4.28
C VAL A 68 7.34 5.74 -4.55
N HIS A 69 6.32 6.55 -4.80
CA HIS A 69 6.46 7.99 -5.02
C HIS A 69 6.28 8.78 -3.73
N GLU A 70 6.92 9.95 -3.68
CA GLU A 70 6.87 10.84 -2.52
C GLU A 70 5.51 11.50 -2.35
N TYR A 71 4.87 11.90 -3.46
CA TYR A 71 3.62 12.64 -3.44
C TYR A 71 2.41 11.70 -3.54
N PRO A 72 1.34 11.95 -2.76
CA PRO A 72 0.13 11.11 -2.77
C PRO A 72 -0.81 11.47 -3.94
N SER A 73 -0.29 11.57 -5.17
CA SER A 73 -1.07 11.80 -6.39
C SER A 73 -0.62 10.83 -7.48
N CYS A 74 -1.57 10.36 -8.27
CA CYS A 74 -1.33 9.54 -9.47
C CYS A 74 -1.59 10.34 -10.76
N ASP A 75 -1.76 11.65 -10.65
CA ASP A 75 -2.08 12.52 -11.78
C ASP A 75 -0.84 12.74 -12.65
N ALA A 76 -1.04 13.00 -13.94
CA ALA A 76 0.08 13.22 -14.84
C ALA A 76 0.83 14.51 -14.47
N LEU A 77 2.15 14.41 -14.28
CA LEU A 77 3.01 15.55 -14.03
C LEU A 77 3.64 16.05 -15.35
N GLN A 78 3.79 17.37 -15.50
CA GLN A 78 4.62 17.93 -16.55
C GLN A 78 6.04 18.11 -16.04
N LYS A 79 6.99 17.42 -16.68
CA LYS A 79 8.43 17.63 -16.48
C LYS A 79 9.06 17.91 -17.83
N ASP A 80 9.76 19.04 -17.96
CA ASP A 80 10.44 19.46 -19.19
C ASP A 80 9.53 19.48 -20.44
N GLY A 81 8.25 19.88 -20.26
CA GLY A 81 7.25 19.88 -21.33
C GLY A 81 6.74 18.50 -21.75
N LYS A 82 7.19 17.43 -21.09
CA LYS A 82 6.72 16.05 -21.30
C LYS A 82 5.83 15.63 -20.13
N LEU A 83 4.73 14.95 -20.45
CA LEU A 83 3.90 14.30 -19.43
C LEU A 83 4.61 13.03 -18.97
N ILE A 84 4.89 12.97 -17.68
CA ILE A 84 5.37 11.77 -16.99
C ILE A 84 4.26 11.25 -16.08
N ALA A 85 4.21 9.94 -15.90
CA ALA A 85 3.45 9.40 -14.77
C ALA A 85 4.04 10.00 -13.49
N ALA A 86 3.16 10.28 -12.52
CA ALA A 86 3.59 10.64 -11.18
C ALA A 86 4.70 9.69 -10.74
#